data_AF-T0TF64-F1
#
_entry.id   AF-T0TF64-F1
#
_cell.length_a   1.000
_cell.length_b   1.000
_cell.length_c   1.000
_cell.angle_alpha   90.00
_cell.angle_beta   90.00
_cell.angle_gamma   90.00
#
_symmetry.space_group_name_H-M   'P 1'
#
loop_
_entity.id
_entity.type
_entity.pdbx_description
1 polymer ?
#
loop_
_entity_poly.entity_id
_entity_poly.type
_entity_poly.pdbx_seq_one_letter_code
_entity_poly.pdbx_strand_id
1 'polypeptide(L)'
;MRVHFTNLFGQSPRSVALIAQNDTMKIAKELGANELAIYFYDNSHESSGELNSRLDGIVAGVSYGDIVFFQSPSWNSVAWDTSLLHKFRAVQTKLVMFIHDVPPIMFPSNYYLMPNYIEMYNLCDVVVVPSEQMRDRLIEEGLTVKKIIIQELWDLPHSLDLHKPSFQKKLIFAGNPARFPHILNWQQDTPLHVYADKEEDKDYSKIQLEGWRNKQELLFDLSKGGFGLVWGNSEKSEDELDYYKLNISYKLSTYLAAGLPVVVPDYLSNADYIREHGLGFVVSSLEEADRCVQECTEEQYTQMVANAQYTAYLISNGYFIKKLFIDAIMALG
;
A
#
# COMPACT_ATOMS: atom_id res chain seq x y z
N MET A 1 17.68 20.25 13.61
CA MET A 1 16.63 19.72 12.73
C MET A 1 16.83 18.22 12.62
N ARG A 2 15.93 17.46 13.23
CA ARG A 2 15.81 16.00 13.15
C ARG A 2 14.59 15.66 12.31
N VAL A 3 14.57 14.45 11.77
CA VAL A 3 13.42 13.90 11.06
C VAL A 3 12.76 12.87 11.96
N HIS A 4 11.43 12.89 12.00
CA HIS A 4 10.61 11.97 12.77
C HIS A 4 9.53 11.37 11.88
N PHE A 5 9.14 10.13 12.16
CA PHE A 5 8.04 9.43 11.50
C PHE A 5 7.08 8.92 12.57
N THR A 6 5.78 9.17 12.41
CA THR A 6 4.79 8.46 13.22
C THR A 6 4.75 6.99 12.82
N ASN A 7 4.58 6.05 13.76
CA ASN A 7 4.50 4.63 13.44
C ASN A 7 3.42 3.91 14.27
N LEU A 8 2.51 3.20 13.59
CA LEU A 8 1.38 2.52 14.20
C LEU A 8 1.78 1.22 14.92
N PHE A 9 1.08 0.93 16.03
CA PHE A 9 1.16 -0.29 16.82
C PHE A 9 -0.23 -0.70 17.34
N GLY A 10 -0.38 -1.92 17.87
CA GLY A 10 -1.60 -2.35 18.58
C GLY A 10 -2.71 -2.96 17.70
N GLN A 11 -2.58 -2.92 16.38
CA GLN A 11 -3.44 -3.71 15.48
C GLN A 11 -3.01 -5.17 15.40
N SER A 12 -3.85 -6.01 14.78
CA SER A 12 -3.50 -7.40 14.46
C SER A 12 -2.16 -7.46 13.71
N PRO A 13 -1.26 -8.42 14.02
CA PRO A 13 -0.01 -8.63 13.27
C PRO A 13 -0.22 -8.91 11.77
N ARG A 14 -1.45 -9.25 11.38
CA ARG A 14 -1.86 -9.49 9.98
C ARG A 14 -2.45 -8.24 9.30
N SER A 15 -2.53 -7.10 10.00
CA SER A 15 -3.02 -5.85 9.42
C SER A 15 -2.01 -5.29 8.41
N VAL A 16 -2.44 -5.13 7.16
CA VAL A 16 -1.59 -4.54 6.10
C VAL A 16 -1.25 -3.09 6.43
N ALA A 17 -2.17 -2.33 7.05
CA ALA A 17 -1.91 -0.95 7.46
C ALA A 17 -0.77 -0.87 8.49
N LEU A 18 -0.79 -1.76 9.49
CA LEU A 18 0.29 -1.87 10.48
C LEU A 18 1.62 -2.26 9.81
N ILE A 19 1.59 -3.30 8.96
CA ILE A 19 2.78 -3.80 8.27
C ILE A 19 3.39 -2.70 7.40
N ALA A 20 2.60 -1.97 6.61
CA ALA A 20 3.08 -0.92 5.71
C ALA A 20 3.73 0.24 6.47
N GLN A 21 3.14 0.70 7.59
CA GLN A 21 3.74 1.75 8.41
C GLN A 21 5.04 1.29 9.09
N ASN A 22 5.07 0.06 9.58
CA ASN A 22 6.25 -0.51 10.23
C ASN A 22 7.39 -0.76 9.23
N ASP A 23 7.10 -1.27 8.04
CA ASP A 23 8.12 -1.47 6.99
C ASP A 23 8.65 -0.13 6.48
N THR A 24 7.81 0.90 6.34
CA THR A 24 8.24 2.28 6.07
C THR A 24 9.16 2.80 7.18
N MET A 25 8.78 2.64 8.45
CA MET A 25 9.59 3.11 9.58
C MET A 25 10.96 2.41 9.63
N LYS A 26 11.05 1.12 9.28
CA LYS A 26 12.35 0.43 9.18
C LYS A 26 13.27 1.12 8.18
N ILE A 27 12.76 1.45 6.98
CA ILE A 27 13.52 2.16 5.95
C ILE A 27 13.90 3.56 6.45
N ALA A 28 12.95 4.31 7.01
CA ALA A 28 13.19 5.67 7.50
C ALA A 28 14.25 5.69 8.62
N LYS A 29 14.28 4.66 9.48
CA LYS A 29 15.28 4.51 10.55
C LYS A 29 16.69 4.31 10.01
N GLU A 30 16.87 3.59 8.90
CA GLU A 30 18.16 3.49 8.19
C GLU A 30 18.66 4.86 7.70
N LEU A 31 17.73 5.78 7.41
CA LEU A 31 18.02 7.15 7.01
C LEU A 31 18.17 8.13 8.20
N GLY A 32 18.17 7.61 9.43
CA GLY A 32 18.35 8.41 10.65
C GLY A 32 17.07 9.07 11.19
N ALA A 33 15.89 8.65 10.74
CA ALA A 33 14.63 9.12 11.30
C ALA A 33 14.37 8.55 12.69
N ASN A 34 13.71 9.36 13.53
CA ASN A 34 13.25 8.97 14.86
C ASN A 34 11.79 8.48 14.78
N GLU A 35 11.45 7.48 15.59
CA GLU A 35 10.11 6.91 15.63
C GLU A 35 9.24 7.61 16.67
N LEU A 36 8.03 8.00 16.27
CA LEU A 36 6.96 8.50 17.14
C LEU A 36 5.86 7.43 17.19
N ALA A 37 5.92 6.56 18.18
CA ALA A 37 5.00 5.44 18.30
C ALA A 37 3.56 5.89 18.58
N ILE A 38 2.61 5.35 17.82
CA ILE A 38 1.17 5.55 17.99
C ILE A 38 0.52 4.19 18.22
N TYR A 39 -0.17 4.01 19.34
CA TYR A 39 -0.92 2.80 19.61
C TYR A 39 -2.37 2.95 19.10
N PHE A 40 -2.91 1.91 18.46
CA PHE A 40 -4.32 1.82 18.07
C PHE A 40 -5.16 1.35 19.27
N TYR A 41 -6.17 2.13 19.67
CA TYR A 41 -7.02 1.83 20.82
C TYR A 41 -8.41 2.44 20.65
N ASP A 42 -9.35 1.96 21.46
CA ASP A 42 -10.66 2.60 21.61
C ASP A 42 -10.52 3.88 22.45
N ASN A 43 -10.71 5.02 21.80
CA ASN A 43 -10.64 6.34 22.43
C ASN A 43 -12.02 6.97 22.70
N SER A 44 -13.10 6.22 22.54
CA SER A 44 -14.48 6.72 22.69
C SER A 44 -14.80 7.24 24.10
N HIS A 45 -14.07 6.78 25.11
CA HIS A 45 -14.22 7.17 26.51
C HIS A 45 -13.04 7.98 27.06
N GLU A 46 -12.07 8.34 26.23
CA GLU A 46 -10.91 9.12 26.67
C GLU A 46 -11.30 10.60 26.82
N SER A 47 -11.04 11.18 27.99
CA SER A 47 -11.30 12.61 28.19
C SER A 47 -10.32 13.48 27.39
N SER A 48 -10.71 14.72 27.10
CA SER A 48 -9.84 15.66 26.38
C SER A 48 -8.51 15.92 27.10
N GLY A 49 -8.49 15.93 28.43
CA GLY A 49 -7.28 16.11 29.23
C GLY A 49 -6.33 14.91 29.17
N GLU A 50 -6.87 13.68 29.19
CA GLU A 50 -6.09 12.45 29.05
C GLU A 50 -5.54 12.31 27.63
N LEU A 51 -6.37 12.55 26.62
CA LEU A 51 -5.93 12.60 25.23
C LEU A 51 -4.81 13.62 25.07
N ASN A 52 -4.99 14.85 25.55
CA ASN A 52 -3.97 15.88 25.48
C ASN A 52 -2.63 15.43 26.09
N SER A 53 -2.67 14.81 27.28
CA SER A 53 -1.48 14.30 27.98
C SER A 53 -0.81 13.15 27.24
N ARG A 54 -1.60 12.26 26.62
CA ARG A 54 -1.08 11.18 25.76
C ARG A 54 -0.35 11.77 24.55
N LEU A 55 -0.96 12.72 23.87
CA LEU A 55 -0.35 13.37 22.71
C LEU A 55 0.92 14.14 23.11
N ASP A 56 0.94 14.78 24.29
CA ASP A 56 2.15 15.40 24.86
C ASP A 56 3.29 14.37 25.05
N GLY A 57 2.95 13.15 25.46
CA GLY A 57 3.91 12.04 25.54
C GLY A 57 4.48 11.64 24.18
N ILE A 58 3.65 11.58 23.13
CA ILE A 58 4.09 11.24 21.76
C ILE A 58 5.03 12.33 21.21
N VAL A 59 4.72 13.61 21.43
CA VAL A 59 5.51 14.72 20.90
C VAL A 59 6.69 15.15 21.78
N ALA A 60 6.88 14.53 22.95
CA ALA A 60 7.88 14.93 23.95
C ALA A 60 9.32 14.98 23.39
N GLY A 61 9.63 14.13 22.41
CA GLY A 61 10.94 14.08 21.77
C GLY A 61 11.15 15.08 20.62
N VAL A 62 10.12 15.83 20.21
CA VAL A 62 10.12 16.72 19.05
C VAL A 62 10.53 18.14 19.44
N SER A 63 11.24 18.84 18.56
CA SER A 63 11.72 20.21 18.83
C SER A 63 11.41 21.17 17.68
N TYR A 64 11.51 22.47 17.98
CA TYR A 64 11.32 23.55 17.01
C TYR A 64 12.09 23.29 15.71
N GLY A 65 11.39 23.42 14.57
CA GLY A 65 11.96 23.27 13.24
C GLY A 65 12.32 21.83 12.84
N ASP A 66 12.04 20.82 13.67
CA ASP A 66 12.12 19.42 13.25
C ASP A 66 11.09 19.10 12.15
N ILE A 67 11.38 18.07 11.37
CA ILE A 67 10.51 17.56 10.30
C ILE A 67 9.77 16.34 10.83
N VAL A 68 8.44 16.31 10.67
CA VAL A 68 7.62 15.16 11.06
C VAL A 68 6.85 14.65 9.84
N PHE A 69 7.07 13.38 9.50
CA PHE A 69 6.24 12.63 8.58
C PHE A 69 5.12 11.95 9.36
N PHE A 70 3.89 12.35 9.07
CA PHE A 70 2.69 11.74 9.63
C PHE A 70 2.19 10.66 8.67
N GLN A 71 2.42 9.39 9.01
CA GLN A 71 1.86 8.24 8.29
C GLN A 71 0.35 8.14 8.58
N SER A 72 -0.48 8.56 7.62
CA SER A 72 -1.94 8.66 7.75
C SER A 72 -2.67 7.47 7.14
N PRO A 73 -3.73 6.96 7.78
CA PRO A 73 -4.25 7.38 9.10
C PRO A 73 -3.57 6.64 10.26
N SER A 74 -3.73 7.14 11.50
CA SER A 74 -3.39 6.35 12.69
C SER A 74 -4.43 5.25 13.01
N TRP A 75 -5.58 5.33 12.35
CA TRP A 75 -6.79 4.54 12.63
C TRP A 75 -7.48 4.84 13.97
N ASN A 76 -7.04 5.84 14.74
CA ASN A 76 -7.73 6.31 15.95
C ASN A 76 -8.80 7.38 15.68
N SER A 77 -9.30 7.52 14.44
CA SER A 77 -10.18 8.60 13.91
C SER A 77 -9.46 9.86 13.41
N VAL A 78 -10.12 10.57 12.49
CA VAL A 78 -9.63 11.84 11.91
C VAL A 78 -9.48 12.94 12.96
N ALA A 79 -10.34 12.96 13.99
CA ALA A 79 -10.26 13.95 15.06
C ALA A 79 -9.01 13.74 15.94
N TRP A 80 -8.64 12.48 16.18
CA TRP A 80 -7.42 12.12 16.89
C TRP A 80 -6.17 12.51 16.08
N ASP A 81 -6.16 12.16 14.79
CA ASP A 81 -5.06 12.49 13.87
C ASP A 81 -4.86 14.02 13.78
N THR A 82 -5.95 14.77 13.64
CA THR A 82 -5.96 16.24 13.60
C THR A 82 -5.41 16.84 14.90
N SER A 83 -5.80 16.28 16.04
CA SER A 83 -5.31 16.73 17.36
C SER A 83 -3.80 16.55 17.51
N LEU A 84 -3.25 15.44 17.01
CA LEU A 84 -1.80 15.20 17.03
C LEU A 84 -1.05 16.15 16.07
N LEU A 85 -1.59 16.42 14.87
CA LEU A 85 -1.00 17.41 13.96
C LEU A 85 -0.96 18.82 14.56
N HIS A 86 -2.00 19.22 15.30
CA HIS A 86 -1.99 20.49 16.03
C HIS A 86 -0.90 20.55 17.10
N LYS A 87 -0.58 19.45 17.78
CA LYS A 87 0.55 19.39 18.71
C LYS A 87 1.88 19.63 18.01
N PHE A 88 2.10 19.01 16.85
CA PHE A 88 3.30 19.25 16.07
C PHE A 88 3.39 20.71 15.57
N ARG A 89 2.28 21.28 15.06
CA ARG A 89 2.22 22.70 14.68
C ARG A 89 2.51 23.64 15.85
N ALA A 90 2.05 23.33 17.07
CA ALA A 90 2.33 24.14 18.26
C ALA A 90 3.82 24.17 18.62
N VAL A 91 4.57 23.09 18.31
CA VAL A 91 6.04 23.02 18.43
C VAL A 91 6.74 23.72 17.25
N GLN A 92 5.99 24.17 16.25
CA GLN A 92 6.50 24.81 15.02
C GLN A 92 7.41 23.88 14.21
N THR A 93 6.96 22.63 14.04
CA THR A 93 7.58 21.67 13.13
C THR A 93 7.23 21.96 11.67
N LYS A 94 8.00 21.35 10.78
CA LYS A 94 7.64 21.17 9.37
C LYS A 94 6.91 19.83 9.21
N LEU A 95 5.77 19.84 8.53
CA LEU A 95 4.88 18.68 8.45
C LEU A 95 4.80 18.09 7.04
N VAL A 96 5.02 16.79 6.94
CA VAL A 96 4.77 15.99 5.75
C VAL A 96 3.63 15.03 6.05
N MET A 97 2.51 15.17 5.34
CA MET A 97 1.42 14.19 5.37
C MET A 97 1.79 13.03 4.45
N PHE A 98 2.00 11.83 4.97
CA PHE A 98 2.25 10.63 4.17
C PHE A 98 1.01 9.74 4.15
N ILE A 99 0.25 9.79 3.05
CA ILE A 99 -1.04 9.11 2.92
C ILE A 99 -0.85 7.65 2.52
N HIS A 100 -1.22 6.73 3.41
CA HIS A 100 -1.30 5.29 3.13
C HIS A 100 -2.70 4.91 2.63
N ASP A 101 -3.74 5.45 3.27
CA ASP A 101 -5.14 5.24 2.91
C ASP A 101 -5.94 6.53 3.10
N VAL A 102 -7.06 6.66 2.38
CA VAL A 102 -8.04 7.74 2.54
C VAL A 102 -9.39 7.12 2.94
N PRO A 103 -9.67 6.93 4.24
CA PRO A 103 -10.86 6.20 4.70
C PRO A 103 -12.21 6.67 4.13
N PRO A 104 -12.47 7.98 3.90
CA PRO A 104 -13.70 8.43 3.24
C PRO A 104 -13.85 7.97 1.78
N ILE A 105 -12.75 7.70 1.07
CA ILE A 105 -12.76 7.12 -0.29
C ILE A 105 -12.86 5.59 -0.20
N MET A 106 -12.12 4.98 0.73
CA MET A 106 -12.08 3.53 0.93
C MET A 106 -13.44 2.95 1.34
N PHE A 107 -14.18 3.67 2.18
CA PHE A 107 -15.49 3.26 2.66
C PHE A 107 -16.54 4.32 2.29
N PRO A 108 -17.43 4.05 1.30
CA PRO A 108 -18.43 5.03 0.87
C PRO A 108 -19.33 5.55 2.00
N SER A 109 -19.61 4.71 3.00
CA SER A 109 -20.37 5.12 4.20
C SER A 109 -19.68 6.22 5.03
N ASN A 110 -18.37 6.40 4.86
CA ASN A 110 -17.55 7.37 5.57
C ASN A 110 -17.28 8.63 4.74
N TYR A 111 -17.86 8.76 3.55
CA TYR A 111 -17.60 9.91 2.66
C TYR A 111 -17.97 11.25 3.31
N TYR A 112 -18.91 11.26 4.26
CA TYR A 112 -19.26 12.46 5.05
C TYR A 112 -18.08 13.04 5.86
N LEU A 113 -17.03 12.25 6.12
CA LEU A 113 -15.81 12.69 6.79
C LEU A 113 -14.79 13.34 5.84
N MET A 114 -15.03 13.33 4.52
CA MET A 114 -14.08 13.87 3.54
C MET A 114 -13.63 15.31 3.86
N PRO A 115 -14.52 16.25 4.21
CA PRO A 115 -14.09 17.61 4.56
C PRO A 115 -13.12 17.65 5.74
N ASN A 116 -13.31 16.79 6.76
CA ASN A 116 -12.41 16.71 7.91
C ASN A 116 -11.03 16.17 7.53
N TYR A 117 -10.97 15.19 6.61
CA TYR A 117 -9.69 14.68 6.10
C TYR A 117 -8.96 15.74 5.27
N ILE A 118 -9.66 16.47 4.41
CA ILE A 118 -9.07 17.56 3.61
C ILE A 118 -8.57 18.70 4.50
N GLU A 119 -9.33 19.10 5.52
CA GLU A 119 -8.89 20.08 6.51
C GLU A 119 -7.61 19.62 7.22
N MET A 120 -7.58 18.36 7.68
CA MET A 120 -6.41 17.75 8.30
C MET A 120 -5.19 17.72 7.36
N TYR A 121 -5.36 17.34 6.10
CA TYR A 121 -4.27 17.33 5.12
C TYR A 121 -3.73 18.74 4.83
N ASN A 122 -4.61 19.74 4.78
CA ASN A 122 -4.25 21.16 4.61
C ASN A 122 -3.48 21.76 5.80
N LEU A 123 -3.37 21.05 6.93
CA LEU A 123 -2.47 21.44 8.02
C LEU A 123 -0.99 21.19 7.70
N CYS A 124 -0.66 20.44 6.66
CA CYS A 124 0.71 20.03 6.34
C CYS A 124 1.38 20.91 5.28
N ASP A 125 2.72 20.91 5.25
CA ASP A 125 3.50 21.73 4.31
C ASP A 125 3.80 20.98 3.01
N VAL A 126 3.83 19.64 3.07
CA VAL A 126 3.98 18.70 1.94
C VAL A 126 2.98 17.55 2.11
N VAL A 127 2.44 17.04 1.01
CA VAL A 127 1.62 15.81 0.98
C VAL A 127 2.28 14.78 0.06
N VAL A 128 2.48 13.57 0.57
CA VAL A 128 2.86 12.40 -0.22
C VAL A 128 1.59 11.58 -0.45
N VAL A 129 1.25 11.34 -1.71
CA VAL A 129 0.09 10.57 -2.14
C VAL A 129 0.52 9.28 -2.84
N PRO A 130 -0.31 8.23 -2.84
CA PRO A 130 0.01 6.97 -3.51
C PRO A 130 0.20 7.12 -5.03
N SER A 131 -0.64 7.93 -5.69
CA SER A 131 -0.70 8.03 -7.15
C SER A 131 -1.07 9.44 -7.65
N GLU A 132 -0.81 9.68 -8.92
CA GLU A 132 -1.26 10.88 -9.64
C GLU A 132 -2.79 11.03 -9.58
N GLN A 133 -3.54 9.93 -9.73
CA GLN A 133 -5.00 9.95 -9.67
C GLN A 133 -5.50 10.32 -8.26
N MET A 134 -4.83 9.85 -7.21
CA MET A 134 -5.14 10.25 -5.84
C MET A 134 -4.86 11.73 -5.60
N ARG A 135 -3.76 12.27 -6.14
CA ARG A 135 -3.50 13.72 -6.10
C ARG A 135 -4.69 14.48 -6.67
N ASP A 136 -5.06 14.15 -7.90
CA ASP A 136 -6.08 14.90 -8.65
C ASP A 136 -7.42 14.83 -7.92
N ARG A 137 -7.79 13.64 -7.43
CA ARG A 137 -8.99 13.48 -6.62
C ARG A 137 -8.96 14.32 -5.34
N LEU A 138 -7.85 14.34 -4.60
CA LEU A 138 -7.77 15.15 -3.38
C LEU A 138 -7.81 16.66 -3.67
N ILE A 139 -7.26 17.12 -4.79
CA ILE A 139 -7.38 18.51 -5.23
C ILE A 139 -8.84 18.88 -5.52
N GLU A 140 -9.58 18.02 -6.21
CA GLU A 140 -11.02 18.19 -6.46
C GLU A 140 -11.82 18.28 -5.15
N GLU A 141 -11.44 17.51 -4.14
CA GLU A 141 -12.05 17.52 -2.79
C GLU A 141 -11.63 18.74 -1.94
N GLY A 142 -10.67 19.56 -2.40
CA GLY A 142 -10.28 20.82 -1.75
C GLY A 142 -8.88 20.82 -1.10
N LEU A 143 -8.00 19.89 -1.47
CA LEU A 143 -6.59 19.94 -1.07
C LEU A 143 -5.91 21.17 -1.67
N THR A 144 -5.30 22.00 -0.82
CA THR A 144 -4.64 23.27 -1.18
C THR A 144 -3.12 23.24 -1.04
N VAL A 145 -2.56 22.15 -0.50
CA VAL A 145 -1.11 21.99 -0.34
C VAL A 145 -0.45 21.93 -1.72
N LYS A 146 0.50 22.84 -1.97
CA LYS A 146 1.13 22.99 -3.29
C LYS A 146 2.23 21.98 -3.59
N LYS A 147 2.87 21.46 -2.54
CA LYS A 147 4.02 20.56 -2.64
C LYS A 147 3.52 19.14 -2.47
N ILE A 148 3.34 18.44 -3.59
CA ILE A 148 2.79 17.08 -3.62
C ILE A 148 3.82 16.14 -4.26
N ILE A 149 4.03 14.98 -3.63
CA ILE A 149 4.96 13.94 -4.07
C ILE A 149 4.16 12.65 -4.31
N ILE A 150 4.48 11.94 -5.38
CA ILE A 150 3.88 10.64 -5.70
C ILE A 150 4.79 9.53 -5.17
N GLN A 151 4.21 8.56 -4.46
CA GLN A 151 4.92 7.39 -3.94
C GLN A 151 5.22 6.35 -5.03
N GLU A 152 4.29 6.17 -5.98
CA GLU A 152 4.32 5.16 -7.05
C GLU A 152 4.14 3.72 -6.57
N LEU A 153 5.01 3.16 -5.72
CA LEU A 153 4.91 1.76 -5.27
C LEU A 153 5.18 1.59 -3.77
N TRP A 154 4.68 0.48 -3.21
CA TRP A 154 5.07 0.07 -1.86
C TRP A 154 6.45 -0.59 -1.91
N ASP A 155 7.30 -0.25 -0.96
CA ASP A 155 8.47 -1.06 -0.67
C ASP A 155 8.10 -2.25 0.20
N LEU A 156 8.86 -3.33 0.05
CA LEU A 156 8.76 -4.51 0.90
C LEU A 156 10.19 -4.97 1.20
N PRO A 157 10.85 -4.40 2.24
CA PRO A 157 12.25 -4.72 2.51
C PRO A 157 12.47 -6.21 2.84
N HIS A 158 13.42 -6.82 2.14
CA HIS A 158 13.90 -8.18 2.41
C HIS A 158 15.29 -8.41 1.78
N SER A 159 16.03 -9.36 2.34
CA SER A 159 17.35 -9.80 1.84
C SER A 159 17.36 -11.30 1.51
N LEU A 160 16.22 -11.82 1.06
CA LEU A 160 16.05 -13.25 0.79
C LEU A 160 16.74 -13.61 -0.53
N ASP A 161 17.41 -14.77 -0.55
CA ASP A 161 17.88 -15.39 -1.78
C ASP A 161 16.72 -16.16 -2.40
N LEU A 162 16.09 -15.54 -3.41
CA LEU A 162 14.89 -16.06 -4.06
C LEU A 162 15.24 -16.81 -5.34
N HIS A 163 14.38 -17.75 -5.74
CA HIS A 163 14.51 -18.39 -7.05
C HIS A 163 14.32 -17.38 -8.19
N LYS A 164 14.85 -17.70 -9.37
CA LYS A 164 14.41 -17.04 -10.60
C LYS A 164 13.07 -17.66 -11.02
N PRO A 165 11.98 -16.86 -11.17
CA PRO A 165 10.68 -17.39 -11.56
C PRO A 165 10.75 -18.20 -12.86
N SER A 166 10.21 -19.42 -12.81
CA SER A 166 10.10 -20.30 -13.97
C SER A 166 8.77 -20.07 -14.70
N PHE A 167 8.76 -20.28 -16.02
CA PHE A 167 7.54 -20.12 -16.80
C PHE A 167 6.51 -21.19 -16.43
N GLN A 168 5.41 -20.77 -15.82
CA GLN A 168 4.29 -21.63 -15.43
C GLN A 168 2.99 -20.91 -15.80
N LYS A 169 2.14 -21.56 -16.59
CA LYS A 169 0.82 -21.02 -16.96
C LYS A 169 -0.17 -21.18 -15.81
N LYS A 170 0.03 -20.39 -14.75
CA LYS A 170 -0.84 -20.33 -13.58
C LYS A 170 -0.91 -18.90 -13.06
N LEU A 171 -2.05 -18.54 -12.50
CA LEU A 171 -2.27 -17.28 -11.79
C LEU A 171 -2.16 -17.52 -10.29
N ILE A 172 -1.64 -16.52 -9.57
CA ILE A 172 -1.46 -16.57 -8.12
C ILE A 172 -2.18 -15.38 -7.49
N PHE A 173 -2.98 -15.64 -6.47
CA PHE A 173 -3.70 -14.63 -5.69
C PHE A 173 -3.37 -14.73 -4.20
N ALA A 174 -2.62 -13.77 -3.67
CA ALA A 174 -2.28 -13.65 -2.26
C ALA A 174 -3.25 -12.70 -1.54
N GLY A 175 -4.40 -13.22 -1.12
CA GLY A 175 -5.42 -12.46 -0.39
C GLY A 175 -6.61 -13.32 0.00
N ASN A 176 -7.37 -12.91 1.02
CA ASN A 176 -8.54 -13.67 1.45
C ASN A 176 -9.63 -13.66 0.36
N PRO A 177 -9.93 -14.80 -0.29
CA PRO A 177 -10.89 -14.88 -1.38
C PRO A 177 -12.35 -14.66 -0.95
N ALA A 178 -12.69 -14.73 0.35
CA ALA A 178 -14.01 -14.39 0.85
C ALA A 178 -14.38 -12.91 0.60
N ARG A 179 -13.38 -12.04 0.43
CA ARG A 179 -13.57 -10.63 0.02
C ARG A 179 -13.73 -10.47 -1.49
N PHE A 180 -13.53 -11.53 -2.27
CA PHE A 180 -13.45 -11.53 -3.72
C PHE A 180 -14.27 -12.70 -4.29
N PRO A 181 -15.61 -12.60 -4.35
CA PRO A 181 -16.47 -13.72 -4.75
C PRO A 181 -16.13 -14.32 -6.12
N HIS A 182 -15.66 -13.50 -7.06
CA HIS A 182 -15.21 -13.92 -8.40
C HIS A 182 -13.92 -14.77 -8.36
N ILE A 183 -13.08 -14.62 -7.33
CA ILE A 183 -11.91 -15.47 -7.10
C ILE A 183 -12.33 -16.86 -6.64
N LEU A 184 -13.31 -16.98 -5.74
CA LEU A 184 -13.85 -18.29 -5.34
C LEU A 184 -14.58 -18.97 -6.51
N ASN A 185 -15.32 -18.19 -7.29
CA ASN A 185 -16.06 -18.67 -8.45
C ASN A 185 -15.21 -18.64 -9.74
N TRP A 186 -13.93 -19.01 -9.67
CA TRP A 186 -13.03 -18.98 -10.83
C TRP A 186 -13.58 -19.80 -12.01
N GLN A 187 -13.73 -19.17 -13.19
CA GLN A 187 -14.30 -19.79 -14.40
C GLN A 187 -13.28 -19.95 -15.55
N GLN A 188 -12.04 -19.52 -15.34
CA GLN A 188 -11.05 -19.45 -16.42
C GLN A 188 -10.24 -20.75 -16.53
N ASP A 189 -9.65 -21.00 -17.70
CA ASP A 189 -8.88 -22.22 -17.98
C ASP A 189 -7.53 -22.25 -17.24
N THR A 190 -6.92 -21.08 -17.05
CA THR A 190 -5.68 -20.93 -16.30
C THR A 190 -5.89 -21.27 -14.83
N PRO A 191 -5.13 -22.22 -14.24
CA PRO A 191 -5.24 -22.56 -12.83
C PRO A 191 -4.95 -21.37 -11.92
N LEU A 192 -5.81 -21.15 -10.92
CA LEU A 192 -5.64 -20.11 -9.90
C LEU A 192 -5.19 -20.71 -8.57
N HIS A 193 -4.02 -20.28 -8.10
CA HIS A 193 -3.45 -20.64 -6.80
C HIS A 193 -3.70 -19.52 -5.79
N VAL A 194 -4.34 -19.83 -4.67
CA VAL A 194 -4.77 -18.85 -3.67
C VAL A 194 -4.04 -19.07 -2.35
N TYR A 195 -3.33 -18.04 -1.89
CA TYR A 195 -2.67 -18.03 -0.59
C TYR A 195 -3.56 -17.30 0.43
N ALA A 196 -4.33 -18.08 1.19
CA ALA A 196 -5.24 -17.60 2.22
C ALA A 196 -5.50 -18.66 3.29
N ASP A 197 -6.01 -18.25 4.45
CA ASP A 197 -6.57 -19.18 5.42
C ASP A 197 -7.83 -19.83 4.84
N LYS A 198 -8.06 -21.09 5.21
CA LYS A 198 -9.28 -21.81 4.82
C LYS A 198 -10.44 -21.39 5.72
N GLU A 199 -11.48 -20.84 5.12
CA GLU A 199 -12.79 -20.65 5.76
C GLU A 199 -13.71 -21.86 5.49
N GLU A 200 -14.28 -22.46 6.54
CA GLU A 200 -15.03 -23.72 6.44
C GLU A 200 -16.33 -23.62 5.63
N ASP A 201 -16.93 -22.43 5.56
CA ASP A 201 -18.20 -22.15 4.87
C ASP A 201 -18.02 -21.79 3.39
N LYS A 202 -16.79 -21.82 2.86
CA LYS A 202 -16.49 -21.46 1.46
C LYS A 202 -16.18 -22.68 0.60
N ASP A 203 -16.58 -22.60 -0.67
CA ASP A 203 -16.23 -23.59 -1.70
C ASP A 203 -14.93 -23.19 -2.40
N TYR A 204 -13.96 -24.11 -2.41
CA TYR A 204 -12.65 -23.95 -3.06
C TYR A 204 -12.50 -24.92 -4.24
N SER A 205 -13.55 -25.60 -4.68
CA SER A 205 -13.48 -26.63 -5.73
C SER A 205 -12.95 -26.12 -7.08
N LYS A 206 -13.04 -24.81 -7.33
CA LYS A 206 -12.62 -24.14 -8.57
C LYS A 206 -11.22 -23.53 -8.51
N ILE A 207 -10.55 -23.58 -7.36
CA ILE A 207 -9.24 -22.97 -7.15
C ILE A 207 -8.30 -23.90 -6.37
N GLN A 208 -7.00 -23.63 -6.42
CA GLN A 208 -6.01 -24.36 -5.64
C GLN A 208 -5.66 -23.54 -4.39
N LEU A 209 -6.18 -23.95 -3.23
CA LEU A 209 -5.87 -23.30 -1.95
C LEU A 209 -4.52 -23.79 -1.41
N GLU A 210 -3.53 -22.89 -1.35
CA GLU A 210 -2.16 -23.17 -0.90
C GLU A 210 -1.98 -23.02 0.62
N GLY A 211 -2.97 -22.41 1.28
CA GLY A 211 -2.91 -22.03 2.69
C GLY A 211 -2.19 -20.70 2.93
N TRP A 212 -2.33 -20.16 4.13
CA TRP A 212 -1.64 -18.92 4.52
C TRP A 212 -0.13 -19.14 4.64
N ARG A 213 0.64 -18.08 4.36
CA ARG A 213 2.10 -18.03 4.47
C ARG A 213 2.50 -16.72 5.12
N ASN A 214 3.58 -16.75 5.90
CA ASN A 214 4.21 -15.51 6.33
C ASN A 214 4.95 -14.83 5.16
N LYS A 215 5.42 -13.59 5.36
CA LYS A 215 6.10 -12.79 4.31
C LYS A 215 7.25 -13.55 3.63
N GLN A 216 8.11 -14.22 4.39
CA GLN A 216 9.29 -14.89 3.84
C GLN A 216 8.91 -16.13 3.05
N GLU A 217 8.04 -16.96 3.61
CA GLU A 217 7.54 -18.17 2.94
C GLU A 217 6.77 -17.82 1.66
N LEU A 218 5.94 -16.78 1.70
CA LEU A 218 5.18 -16.32 0.55
C LEU A 218 6.12 -15.87 -0.57
N LEU A 219 7.10 -15.01 -0.27
CA LEU A 219 8.08 -14.58 -1.28
C LEU A 219 8.85 -15.76 -1.90
N PHE A 220 9.22 -16.74 -1.07
CA PHE A 220 9.90 -17.95 -1.55
C PHE A 220 9.00 -18.78 -2.49
N ASP A 221 7.74 -18.97 -2.12
CA ASP A 221 6.76 -19.69 -2.94
C ASP A 221 6.46 -18.95 -4.26
N LEU A 222 6.26 -17.63 -4.20
CA LEU A 222 6.04 -16.78 -5.38
C LEU A 222 7.21 -16.82 -6.35
N SER A 223 8.45 -16.82 -5.84
CA SER A 223 9.66 -16.83 -6.66
C SER A 223 9.82 -18.10 -7.52
N LYS A 224 9.01 -19.14 -7.28
CA LYS A 224 9.07 -20.40 -8.07
C LYS A 224 8.50 -20.23 -9.48
N GLY A 225 7.60 -19.28 -9.73
CA GLY A 225 7.03 -19.04 -11.06
C GLY A 225 5.51 -18.93 -11.10
N GLY A 226 5.00 -18.49 -12.25
CA GLY A 226 3.60 -18.13 -12.46
C GLY A 226 3.41 -16.63 -12.71
N PHE A 227 2.18 -16.15 -12.55
CA PHE A 227 1.83 -14.75 -12.68
C PHE A 227 1.08 -14.26 -11.44
N GLY A 228 1.50 -13.15 -10.87
CA GLY A 228 0.82 -12.51 -9.74
C GLY A 228 -0.45 -11.78 -10.20
N LEU A 229 -1.62 -12.28 -9.82
CA LEU A 229 -2.90 -11.64 -10.10
C LEU A 229 -3.20 -10.58 -9.04
N VAL A 230 -3.35 -9.34 -9.49
CA VAL A 230 -3.91 -8.24 -8.68
C VAL A 230 -5.28 -7.93 -9.23
N TRP A 231 -6.30 -8.02 -8.39
CA TRP A 231 -7.68 -7.68 -8.75
C TRP A 231 -8.38 -6.99 -7.58
N GLY A 232 -9.31 -6.09 -7.90
CA GLY A 232 -10.18 -5.40 -6.95
C GLY A 232 -11.29 -6.28 -6.41
N ASN A 233 -12.21 -5.71 -5.64
CA ASN A 233 -13.28 -6.45 -4.96
C ASN A 233 -14.41 -6.90 -5.91
N SER A 234 -14.56 -6.21 -7.02
CA SER A 234 -15.55 -6.47 -8.06
C SER A 234 -14.88 -7.14 -9.26
N GLU A 235 -15.64 -8.01 -9.94
CA GLU A 235 -15.15 -8.66 -11.16
C GLU A 235 -15.04 -7.63 -12.30
N LYS A 236 -16.08 -6.79 -12.43
CA LYS A 236 -16.19 -5.74 -13.44
C LYS A 236 -15.64 -4.43 -12.91
N SER A 237 -14.93 -3.71 -13.77
CA SER A 237 -14.35 -2.39 -13.47
C SER A 237 -15.39 -1.32 -13.13
N GLU A 238 -16.58 -1.40 -13.72
CA GLU A 238 -17.70 -0.47 -13.48
C GLU A 238 -18.24 -0.53 -12.05
N ASP A 239 -18.17 -1.72 -11.45
CA ASP A 239 -18.66 -2.00 -10.09
C ASP A 239 -17.53 -1.85 -9.04
N GLU A 240 -16.30 -1.55 -9.47
CA GLU A 240 -15.16 -1.42 -8.58
C GLU A 240 -15.19 -0.08 -7.84
N LEU A 241 -14.87 -0.12 -6.55
CA LEU A 241 -14.74 1.10 -5.75
C LEU A 241 -13.61 1.96 -6.34
N ASP A 242 -13.88 3.26 -6.47
CA ASP A 242 -12.89 4.23 -6.98
C ASP A 242 -11.57 4.15 -6.21
N TYR A 243 -11.59 3.73 -4.94
CA TYR A 243 -10.41 3.54 -4.12
C TYR A 243 -9.28 2.72 -4.80
N TYR A 244 -9.60 1.62 -5.51
CA TYR A 244 -8.58 0.80 -6.17
C TYR A 244 -7.96 1.45 -7.42
N LYS A 245 -8.64 2.44 -7.99
CA LYS A 245 -8.11 3.27 -9.09
C LYS A 245 -7.13 4.33 -8.57
N LEU A 246 -7.16 4.61 -7.26
CA LEU A 246 -6.43 5.71 -6.64
C LEU A 246 -5.29 5.22 -5.73
N ASN A 247 -5.47 4.09 -5.03
CA ASN A 247 -4.46 3.57 -4.13
C ASN A 247 -3.37 2.79 -4.87
N ILE A 248 -2.29 2.45 -4.17
CA ILE A 248 -1.26 1.53 -4.66
C ILE A 248 -1.33 0.21 -3.88
N SER A 249 -1.19 -0.91 -4.58
CA SER A 249 -1.44 -2.23 -4.02
C SER A 249 -0.20 -2.83 -3.35
N TYR A 250 -0.30 -3.17 -2.06
CA TYR A 250 0.77 -3.89 -1.35
C TYR A 250 1.00 -5.30 -1.92
N LYS A 251 -0.08 -5.93 -2.43
CA LYS A 251 -0.03 -7.24 -3.10
C LYS A 251 0.77 -7.17 -4.39
N LEU A 252 0.58 -6.11 -5.19
CA LEU A 252 1.36 -5.86 -6.40
C LEU A 252 2.86 -5.83 -6.07
N SER A 253 3.23 -5.03 -5.08
CA SER A 253 4.63 -4.88 -4.66
C SER A 253 5.20 -6.18 -4.09
N THR A 254 4.37 -7.04 -3.49
CA THR A 254 4.78 -8.37 -3.01
C THR A 254 5.16 -9.31 -4.16
N TYR A 255 4.40 -9.32 -5.25
CA TYR A 255 4.74 -10.11 -6.43
C TYR A 255 6.01 -9.59 -7.12
N LEU A 256 6.10 -8.26 -7.29
CA LEU A 256 7.27 -7.64 -7.92
C LEU A 256 8.53 -7.82 -7.07
N ALA A 257 8.44 -7.77 -5.73
CA ALA A 257 9.55 -8.10 -4.83
C ALA A 257 10.05 -9.55 -5.00
N ALA A 258 9.15 -10.48 -5.36
CA ALA A 258 9.50 -11.85 -5.69
C ALA A 258 10.06 -12.03 -7.13
N GLY A 259 10.17 -10.94 -7.90
CA GLY A 259 10.57 -10.95 -9.31
C GLY A 259 9.49 -11.53 -10.24
N LEU A 260 8.27 -11.71 -9.74
CA LEU A 260 7.19 -12.38 -10.45
C LEU A 260 6.45 -11.40 -11.39
N PRO A 261 6.30 -11.71 -12.69
CA PRO A 261 5.44 -10.94 -13.57
C PRO A 261 3.99 -10.91 -13.08
N VAL A 262 3.28 -9.84 -13.39
CA VAL A 262 1.92 -9.61 -12.85
C VAL A 262 0.85 -9.56 -13.93
N VAL A 263 -0.39 -9.77 -13.55
CA VAL A 263 -1.58 -9.46 -14.36
C VAL A 263 -2.46 -8.53 -13.55
N VAL A 264 -2.75 -7.35 -14.10
CA VAL A 264 -3.44 -6.27 -13.39
C VAL A 264 -4.53 -5.66 -14.26
N PRO A 265 -5.63 -5.15 -13.68
CA PRO A 265 -6.62 -4.44 -14.45
C PRO A 265 -6.11 -3.07 -14.91
N ASP A 266 -6.60 -2.61 -16.06
CA ASP A 266 -6.24 -1.34 -16.69
C ASP A 266 -6.60 -0.09 -15.89
N TYR A 267 -7.52 -0.21 -14.94
CA TYR A 267 -7.94 0.88 -14.06
C TYR A 267 -7.04 1.08 -12.83
N LEU A 268 -6.10 0.17 -12.53
CA LEU A 268 -5.21 0.38 -11.38
C LEU A 268 -4.36 1.63 -11.57
N SER A 269 -4.14 2.38 -10.50
CA SER A 269 -3.25 3.55 -10.50
C SER A 269 -1.84 3.26 -11.04
N ASN A 270 -1.37 2.02 -10.87
CA ASN A 270 -0.06 1.54 -11.30
C ASN A 270 -0.03 0.91 -12.69
N ALA A 271 -1.15 0.87 -13.43
CA ALA A 271 -1.23 0.19 -14.71
C ALA A 271 -0.19 0.68 -15.72
N ASP A 272 0.02 2.00 -15.79
CA ASP A 272 1.03 2.60 -16.68
C ASP A 272 2.45 2.20 -16.30
N TYR A 273 2.77 2.19 -15.00
CA TYR A 273 4.07 1.73 -14.51
C TYR A 273 4.36 0.28 -14.94
N ILE A 274 3.36 -0.62 -14.84
CA ILE A 274 3.48 -2.02 -15.28
C ILE A 274 3.73 -2.12 -16.78
N ARG A 275 3.00 -1.33 -17.58
CA ARG A 275 3.10 -1.34 -19.04
C ARG A 275 4.45 -0.80 -19.52
N GLU A 276 4.87 0.35 -19.00
CA GLU A 276 6.10 1.04 -19.42
C GLU A 276 7.36 0.24 -19.07
N HIS A 277 7.36 -0.44 -17.92
CA HIS A 277 8.48 -1.26 -17.48
C HIS A 277 8.38 -2.72 -17.95
N GLY A 278 7.31 -3.10 -18.66
CA GLY A 278 7.12 -4.46 -19.17
C GLY A 278 7.11 -5.52 -18.07
N LEU A 279 6.40 -5.25 -16.97
CA LEU A 279 6.38 -6.10 -15.75
C LEU A 279 5.27 -7.14 -15.75
N GLY A 280 4.45 -7.18 -16.79
CA GLY A 280 3.24 -8.00 -16.79
C GLY A 280 2.25 -7.60 -17.87
N PHE A 281 1.04 -8.15 -17.74
CA PHE A 281 -0.10 -7.81 -18.59
C PHE A 281 -1.04 -6.84 -17.87
N VAL A 282 -1.45 -5.81 -18.60
CA VAL A 282 -2.51 -4.89 -18.20
C VAL A 282 -3.74 -5.23 -19.02
N VAL A 283 -4.84 -5.60 -18.36
CA VAL A 283 -6.01 -6.22 -19.00
C VAL A 283 -7.30 -5.56 -18.56
N SER A 284 -8.36 -5.71 -19.34
CA SER A 284 -9.68 -5.13 -19.07
C SER A 284 -10.64 -6.09 -18.36
N SER A 285 -10.37 -7.40 -18.37
CA SER A 285 -11.19 -8.42 -17.73
C SER A 285 -10.41 -9.69 -17.34
N LEU A 286 -11.04 -10.58 -16.56
CA LEU A 286 -10.45 -11.87 -16.18
C LEU A 286 -10.35 -12.84 -17.37
N GLU A 287 -11.23 -12.73 -18.36
CA GLU A 287 -11.15 -13.49 -19.61
C GLU A 287 -9.93 -13.05 -20.43
N GLU A 288 -9.65 -11.75 -20.45
CA GLU A 288 -8.43 -11.24 -21.09
C GLU A 288 -7.17 -11.64 -20.30
N ALA A 289 -7.23 -11.63 -18.97
CA ALA A 289 -6.16 -12.15 -18.11
C ALA A 289 -5.83 -13.61 -18.47
N ASP A 290 -6.86 -14.45 -18.57
CA ASP A 290 -6.74 -15.85 -18.96
C ASP A 290 -6.12 -16.01 -20.34
N ARG A 291 -6.69 -15.34 -21.36
CA ARG A 291 -6.17 -15.36 -22.73
C ARG A 291 -4.69 -14.97 -22.78
N CYS A 292 -4.31 -13.87 -22.11
CA CYS A 292 -2.92 -13.40 -22.10
C CYS A 292 -1.97 -14.44 -21.50
N VAL A 293 -2.36 -15.11 -20.41
CA VAL A 293 -1.51 -16.15 -19.79
C VAL A 293 -1.46 -17.42 -20.64
N GLN A 294 -2.57 -17.80 -21.27
CA GLN A 294 -2.63 -18.97 -22.16
C GLN A 294 -1.81 -18.76 -23.44
N GLU A 295 -1.83 -17.56 -24.02
CA GLU A 295 -1.11 -17.22 -25.25
C GLU A 295 0.37 -16.82 -25.00
N CYS A 296 0.74 -16.53 -23.75
CA CYS A 296 2.10 -16.16 -23.39
C CYS A 296 3.11 -17.25 -23.76
N THR A 297 4.21 -16.82 -24.36
CA THR A 297 5.37 -17.65 -24.72
C THR A 297 6.42 -17.62 -23.61
N GLU A 298 7.30 -18.62 -23.60
CA GLU A 298 8.41 -18.68 -22.64
C GLU A 298 9.37 -17.50 -22.82
N GLU A 299 9.58 -17.05 -24.05
CA GLU A 299 10.39 -15.88 -24.37
C GLU A 299 9.78 -14.59 -23.80
N GLN A 300 8.48 -14.37 -23.98
CA GLN A 300 7.76 -13.23 -23.40
C GLN A 300 7.84 -13.26 -21.87
N TYR A 301 7.61 -14.42 -21.25
CA TYR A 301 7.73 -14.58 -19.81
C TYR A 301 9.14 -14.28 -19.30
N THR A 302 10.15 -14.82 -19.97
CA THR A 302 11.56 -14.61 -19.63
C THR A 302 11.93 -13.13 -19.70
N GLN A 303 11.41 -12.40 -20.69
CA GLN A 303 11.61 -10.96 -20.80
C GLN A 303 10.94 -10.20 -19.65
N MET A 304 9.69 -10.55 -19.29
CA MET A 304 9.00 -9.93 -18.15
C MET A 304 9.74 -10.19 -16.83
N VAL A 305 10.22 -11.41 -16.60
CA VAL A 305 11.04 -11.75 -15.43
C VAL A 305 12.34 -10.93 -15.41
N ALA A 306 13.02 -10.78 -16.56
CA ALA A 306 14.23 -9.97 -16.65
C ALA A 306 13.97 -8.49 -16.32
N ASN A 307 12.87 -7.93 -16.83
CA ASN A 307 12.46 -6.56 -16.53
C ASN A 307 12.13 -6.37 -15.03
N ALA A 308 11.44 -7.35 -14.44
CA ALA A 308 11.04 -7.32 -13.04
C ALA A 308 12.23 -7.34 -12.05
N GLN A 309 13.42 -7.78 -12.46
CA GLN A 309 14.60 -7.81 -11.58
C GLN A 309 14.97 -6.44 -11.03
N TYR A 310 14.92 -5.40 -11.87
CA TYR A 310 15.27 -4.05 -11.43
C TYR A 310 14.22 -3.49 -10.47
N THR A 311 12.94 -3.64 -10.78
CA THR A 311 11.86 -3.24 -9.88
C THR A 311 11.89 -4.02 -8.56
N ALA A 312 12.17 -5.32 -8.60
CA ALA A 312 12.36 -6.15 -7.40
C ALA A 312 13.52 -5.62 -6.54
N TYR A 313 14.65 -5.25 -7.16
CA TYR A 313 15.77 -4.62 -6.47
C TYR A 313 15.35 -3.31 -5.78
N LEU A 314 14.59 -2.45 -6.47
CA LEU A 314 14.10 -1.19 -5.89
C LEU A 314 13.22 -1.44 -4.66
N ILE A 315 12.21 -2.31 -4.80
CA ILE A 315 11.23 -2.63 -3.75
C ILE A 315 11.88 -3.29 -2.54
N SER A 316 12.77 -4.26 -2.77
CA SER A 316 13.43 -5.03 -1.70
C SER A 316 14.44 -4.22 -0.89
N ASN A 317 14.96 -3.13 -1.47
CA ASN A 317 15.92 -2.24 -0.82
C ASN A 317 15.31 -0.91 -0.34
N GLY A 318 13.99 -0.74 -0.44
CA GLY A 318 13.31 0.42 0.13
C GLY A 318 13.44 1.71 -0.68
N TYR A 319 13.67 1.63 -2.00
CA TYR A 319 14.04 2.81 -2.79
C TYR A 319 12.88 3.80 -3.01
N PHE A 320 11.62 3.36 -3.03
CA PHE A 320 10.48 4.27 -3.20
C PHE A 320 10.30 5.16 -1.96
N ILE A 321 10.38 4.58 -0.76
CA ILE A 321 10.38 5.28 0.52
C ILE A 321 11.64 6.14 0.67
N LYS A 322 12.84 5.65 0.28
CA LYS A 322 14.07 6.46 0.30
C LYS A 322 13.95 7.70 -0.58
N LYS A 323 13.41 7.54 -1.79
CA LYS A 323 13.18 8.63 -2.72
C LYS A 323 12.20 9.65 -2.15
N LEU A 324 11.00 9.23 -1.72
CA LEU A 324 10.00 10.17 -1.18
C LEU A 324 10.49 10.87 0.10
N PHE A 325 11.30 10.19 0.93
CA PHE A 325 11.90 10.77 2.12
C PHE A 325 12.79 11.97 1.76
N ILE A 326 13.68 11.79 0.78
CA ILE A 326 14.59 12.83 0.30
C ILE A 326 13.80 13.95 -0.38
N ASP A 327 12.91 13.60 -1.31
CA ASP A 327 12.12 14.56 -2.07
C ASP A 327 11.25 15.44 -1.16
N ALA A 328 10.64 14.87 -0.13
CA ALA A 328 9.80 15.60 0.83
C ALA A 328 10.62 16.56 1.69
N ILE A 329 11.82 16.15 2.14
CA ILE A 329 12.71 17.04 2.90
C ILE A 329 13.22 18.18 2.01
N MET A 330 13.57 17.90 0.76
CA MET A 330 13.99 18.94 -0.19
C MET A 330 12.85 19.91 -0.50
N ALA A 331 11.62 19.40 -0.63
CA ALA A 331 10.43 20.21 -0.82
C ALA A 331 10.16 21.11 0.40
N LEU A 332 10.63 20.81 1.61
CA LEU A 332 10.44 21.67 2.79
C LEU A 332 11.41 22.86 2.86
N GLY A 333 12.46 22.88 2.03
CA GLY A 333 13.27 24.07 1.75
C GLY A 333 12.49 25.11 0.97
#